data_AF-K9E0Z0-F1
#
_entry.id   AF-K9E0Z0-F1
#
_cell.length_a   1.000
_cell.length_b   1.000
_cell.length_c   1.000
_cell.angle_alpha   90.00
_cell.angle_beta   90.00
_cell.angle_gamma   90.00
#
_symmetry.space_group_name_H-M   'P 1'
#
loop_
_entity.id
_entity.type
_entity.pdbx_description
1 polymer ?
#
loop_
_entity_poly.entity_id
_entity_poly.type
_entity_poly.pdbx_seq_one_letter_code
_entity_poly.pdbx_strand_id
1 'polypeptide(L)'
;MRQSDDSPELALVLCESARLAPTYWAYLATDDLDEARAMVREREKITLERPEWIGSIPAVDGAQEDPRIAAWLRARRIDAAVWTAVPPKFDGQNGRVPTADEVVTWLDSCTGERRAAAEDYIRRTPAHIDTLYRRAIETRLGWRPLREAHVTQAR
;
A
#
# COMPACT_ATOMS: atom_id res chain seq x y z
N MET A 1 -3.96 -3.65 5.05
CA MET A 1 -3.58 -4.78 4.18
C MET A 1 -4.69 -5.00 3.17
N ARG A 2 -4.33 -5.43 1.97
CA ARG A 2 -5.26 -5.82 0.92
C ARG A 2 -4.87 -7.21 0.40
N GLN A 3 -5.76 -8.17 0.56
CA GLN A 3 -5.66 -9.47 -0.09
C GLN A 3 -6.08 -9.31 -1.55
N SER A 4 -5.18 -9.67 -2.46
CA SER A 4 -5.43 -9.65 -3.90
C SER A 4 -6.38 -10.78 -4.31
N ASP A 5 -7.17 -10.54 -5.37
CA ASP A 5 -8.01 -11.58 -6.00
C ASP A 5 -7.21 -12.40 -7.01
N ASP A 6 -6.26 -11.77 -7.70
CA ASP A 6 -5.53 -12.33 -8.84
C ASP A 6 -4.15 -12.87 -8.46
N SER A 7 -3.66 -12.54 -7.26
CA SER A 7 -2.34 -12.95 -6.78
C SER A 7 -2.40 -13.44 -5.32
N PRO A 8 -1.46 -14.30 -4.90
CA PRO A 8 -1.33 -14.74 -3.50
C PRO A 8 -0.80 -13.62 -2.57
N GLU A 9 -0.72 -12.38 -3.04
CA GLU A 9 -0.08 -11.27 -2.34
C GLU A 9 -0.99 -10.65 -1.29
N LEU A 10 -0.37 -10.26 -0.17
CA LEU A 10 -0.98 -9.40 0.83
C LEU A 10 -0.32 -8.02 0.76
N ALA A 11 -0.91 -7.15 -0.04
CA ALA A 11 -0.38 -5.82 -0.31
C ALA A 11 -0.59 -4.85 0.87
N LEU A 12 0.34 -3.92 1.02
CA LEU A 12 0.16 -2.76 1.87
C LEU A 12 -0.81 -1.78 1.20
N VAL A 13 -1.69 -1.18 1.99
CA VAL A 13 -2.57 -0.10 1.55
C VAL A 13 -2.58 1.00 2.61
N LEU A 14 -2.84 2.22 2.17
CA LEU A 14 -3.08 3.32 3.09
C LEU A 14 -4.41 3.09 3.82
N CYS A 15 -4.41 3.31 5.13
CA CYS A 15 -5.57 3.11 5.98
C CYS A 15 -5.56 4.18 7.06
N GLU A 16 -6.68 4.86 7.24
CA GLU A 16 -6.78 5.99 8.18
C GLU A 16 -6.50 5.59 9.63
N SER A 17 -6.89 4.37 10.02
CA SER A 17 -6.66 3.83 11.37
C SER A 17 -5.24 3.30 11.58
N ALA A 18 -4.40 3.26 10.55
CA ALA A 18 -3.03 2.78 10.67
C ALA A 18 -2.14 3.81 11.38
N ARG A 19 -1.16 3.31 12.13
CA ARG A 19 -0.09 4.15 12.67
C ARG A 19 0.70 4.80 11.53
N LEU A 20 1.03 6.08 11.66
CA LEU A 20 1.88 6.78 10.72
C LEU A 20 3.24 6.06 10.59
N ALA A 21 3.65 5.83 9.34
CA ALA A 21 4.91 5.23 8.98
C ALA A 21 5.58 6.06 7.87
N PRO A 22 6.92 6.09 7.80
CA PRO A 22 7.61 6.64 6.63
C PRO A 22 7.13 5.94 5.36
N THR A 23 6.91 6.71 4.30
CA THR A 23 6.52 6.21 2.98
C THR A 23 7.45 6.79 1.92
N TYR A 24 7.63 6.04 0.83
CA TYR A 24 8.33 6.54 -0.35
C TYR A 24 7.38 7.33 -1.25
N TRP A 25 7.99 8.19 -2.05
CA TRP A 25 7.35 8.97 -3.11
C TRP A 25 8.40 9.20 -4.21
N ALA A 26 7.94 9.49 -5.42
CA ALA A 26 8.77 9.82 -6.55
C ALA A 26 8.03 10.80 -7.46
N TYR A 27 8.77 11.54 -8.28
CA TYR A 27 8.17 12.38 -9.31
C TYR A 27 7.61 11.53 -10.46
N LEU A 28 6.48 11.96 -11.00
CA LEU A 28 5.97 11.49 -12.28
C LEU A 28 6.49 12.40 -13.40
N ALA A 29 6.63 11.85 -14.61
CA ALA A 29 7.12 12.58 -15.77
C ALA A 29 5.99 13.37 -16.48
N THR A 30 5.22 14.13 -15.70
CA THR A 30 4.14 15.00 -16.18
C THR A 30 3.94 16.15 -15.18
N ASP A 31 3.48 17.29 -15.66
CA ASP A 31 3.02 18.43 -14.88
C ASP A 31 1.48 18.55 -14.88
N ASP A 32 0.77 17.63 -15.54
CA ASP A 32 -0.70 17.58 -15.59
C ASP A 32 -1.25 16.56 -14.57
N LEU A 33 -2.23 17.01 -13.76
CA LEU A 33 -2.80 16.18 -12.69
C LEU A 33 -3.63 15.02 -13.23
N ASP A 34 -4.38 15.22 -14.31
CA ASP A 34 -5.25 14.19 -14.87
C ASP A 34 -4.40 13.10 -15.55
N GLU A 35 -3.33 13.50 -16.23
CA GLU A 35 -2.31 12.59 -16.75
C GLU A 35 -1.64 11.81 -15.61
N ALA A 36 -1.21 12.49 -14.53
CA ALA A 36 -0.61 11.84 -13.37
C ALA A 36 -1.54 10.79 -12.73
N ARG A 37 -2.84 11.12 -12.61
CA ARG A 37 -3.88 10.19 -12.14
C ARG A 37 -4.03 8.99 -13.09
N ALA A 38 -4.03 9.22 -14.39
CA ALA A 38 -4.10 8.16 -15.40
C ALA A 38 -2.88 7.24 -15.37
N MET A 39 -1.66 7.79 -15.21
CA MET A 39 -0.42 7.01 -15.09
C MET A 39 -0.45 6.07 -13.87
N VAL A 40 -0.89 6.56 -12.71
CA VAL A 40 -1.03 5.71 -11.50
C VAL A 40 -2.11 4.65 -11.73
N ARG A 41 -3.25 5.01 -12.33
CA ARG A 41 -4.32 4.06 -12.63
C ARG A 41 -3.85 2.93 -13.53
N GLU A 42 -3.14 3.24 -14.62
CA GLU A 42 -2.64 2.25 -15.58
C GLU A 42 -1.62 1.32 -14.92
N ARG A 43 -0.63 1.89 -14.21
CA ARG A 43 0.39 1.12 -13.49
C ARG A 43 -0.22 0.13 -12.51
N GLU A 44 -1.25 0.55 -11.80
CA GLU A 44 -1.88 -0.18 -10.70
C GLU A 44 -3.10 -1.00 -11.15
N LYS A 45 -3.40 -0.97 -12.46
CA LYS A 45 -4.52 -1.68 -13.10
C LYS A 45 -5.88 -1.39 -12.43
N ILE A 46 -6.10 -0.15 -12.03
CA ILE A 46 -7.36 0.28 -11.41
C ILE A 46 -8.41 0.51 -12.49
N THR A 47 -9.61 -0.07 -12.31
CA THR A 47 -10.73 0.05 -13.26
C THR A 47 -11.26 1.49 -13.35
N LEU A 48 -11.73 1.88 -14.54
CA LEU A 48 -12.38 3.17 -14.78
C LEU A 48 -13.68 3.35 -13.99
N GLU A 49 -14.30 2.25 -13.54
CA GLU A 49 -15.50 2.26 -12.70
C GLU A 49 -15.23 2.68 -11.25
N ARG A 50 -13.94 2.83 -10.88
CA ARG A 50 -13.49 3.18 -9.52
C ARG A 50 -12.52 4.37 -9.53
N PRO A 51 -12.91 5.54 -10.07
CA PRO A 51 -12.05 6.71 -10.09
C PRO A 51 -11.65 7.18 -8.67
N GLU A 52 -12.46 6.87 -7.66
CA GLU A 52 -12.21 7.14 -6.25
C GLU A 52 -11.02 6.34 -5.67
N TRP A 53 -10.57 5.29 -6.35
CA TRP A 53 -9.38 4.53 -5.95
C TRP A 53 -8.07 5.20 -6.38
N ILE A 54 -8.14 6.34 -7.04
CA ILE A 54 -6.99 7.22 -7.30
C ILE A 54 -7.18 8.49 -6.46
N GLY A 55 -6.42 8.57 -5.38
CA GLY A 55 -6.38 9.78 -4.55
C GLY A 55 -5.48 10.83 -5.19
N SER A 56 -5.82 12.09 -4.98
CA SER A 56 -4.98 13.21 -5.37
C SER A 56 -5.12 14.41 -4.42
N ILE A 57 -4.06 15.22 -4.37
CA ILE A 57 -4.13 16.63 -3.97
C ILE A 57 -3.52 17.43 -5.12
N PRO A 58 -4.22 18.45 -5.68
CA PRO A 58 -5.59 18.85 -5.35
C PRO A 58 -6.63 17.73 -5.49
N ALA A 59 -7.67 17.79 -4.66
CA ALA A 59 -8.78 16.83 -4.75
C ALA A 59 -9.58 17.05 -6.04
N VAL A 60 -10.04 15.93 -6.62
CA VAL A 60 -10.88 15.90 -7.82
C VAL A 60 -12.25 15.31 -7.42
N ASP A 61 -13.31 15.66 -8.16
CA ASP A 61 -14.67 15.13 -7.98
C ASP A 61 -15.27 15.31 -6.57
N GLY A 62 -14.88 16.38 -5.87
CA GLY A 62 -15.38 16.68 -4.53
C GLY A 62 -14.83 15.76 -3.42
N ALA A 63 -13.76 15.00 -3.71
CA ALA A 63 -13.04 14.25 -2.69
C ALA A 63 -12.50 15.18 -1.59
N GLN A 64 -12.35 14.65 -0.38
CA GLN A 64 -11.78 15.39 0.73
C GLN A 64 -10.24 15.34 0.68
N GLU A 65 -9.60 16.50 0.79
CA GLU A 65 -8.15 16.57 0.96
C GLU A 65 -7.74 16.20 2.38
N ASP A 66 -6.70 15.37 2.51
CA ASP A 66 -6.06 15.13 3.80
C ASP A 66 -5.15 16.32 4.15
N PRO A 67 -5.43 17.07 5.23
CA PRO A 67 -4.65 18.25 5.58
C PRO A 67 -3.17 17.94 5.88
N ARG A 68 -2.86 16.69 6.27
CA ARG A 68 -1.48 16.24 6.54
C ARG A 68 -0.70 16.11 5.23
N ILE A 69 -1.32 15.55 4.19
CA ILE A 69 -0.70 15.44 2.87
C ILE A 69 -0.55 16.83 2.25
N ALA A 70 -1.57 17.69 2.36
CA ALA A 70 -1.49 19.07 1.88
C ALA A 70 -0.36 19.86 2.57
N ALA A 71 -0.19 19.70 3.89
CA ALA A 71 0.91 20.33 4.62
C ALA A 71 2.29 19.78 4.17
N TRP A 72 2.38 18.46 3.95
CA TRP A 72 3.59 17.80 3.47
C TRP A 72 4.01 18.28 2.07
N LEU A 73 3.06 18.47 1.16
CA LEU A 73 3.26 19.02 -0.19
C LEU A 73 3.81 20.45 -0.14
N ARG A 74 3.16 21.33 0.64
CA ARG A 74 3.62 22.72 0.83
C ARG A 74 5.04 22.78 1.37
N ALA A 75 5.36 21.96 2.39
CA ALA A 75 6.69 21.91 2.97
C ALA A 75 7.78 21.45 1.98
N ARG A 76 7.40 20.67 0.96
CA ARG A 76 8.29 20.17 -0.10
C ARG A 76 8.29 21.01 -1.36
N ARG A 77 7.40 22.01 -1.46
CA ARG A 77 7.17 22.80 -2.67
C ARG A 77 6.81 21.90 -3.86
N ILE A 78 5.94 20.92 -3.60
CA ILE A 78 5.35 20.05 -4.62
C ILE A 78 3.91 20.51 -4.81
N ASP A 79 3.51 20.72 -6.07
CA ASP A 79 2.20 21.28 -6.41
C ASP A 79 1.07 20.25 -6.29
N ALA A 80 1.36 18.98 -6.60
CA ALA A 80 0.39 17.90 -6.55
C ALA A 80 0.99 16.55 -6.11
N ALA A 81 0.14 15.70 -5.54
CA ALA A 81 0.43 14.28 -5.32
C ALA A 81 -0.74 13.42 -5.79
N VAL A 82 -0.41 12.22 -6.27
CA VAL A 82 -1.35 11.17 -6.64
C VAL A 82 -0.94 9.86 -5.98
N TRP A 83 -1.91 9.03 -5.59
CA TRP A 83 -1.64 7.73 -4.96
C TRP A 83 -2.80 6.76 -5.17
N THR A 84 -2.55 5.47 -4.93
CA THR A 84 -3.60 4.45 -4.88
C THR A 84 -4.38 4.57 -3.58
N ALA A 85 -5.65 4.95 -3.68
CA ALA A 85 -6.62 4.99 -2.58
C ALA A 85 -7.48 3.73 -2.52
N VAL A 86 -6.96 2.59 -3.02
CA VAL A 86 -7.68 1.31 -3.00
C VAL A 86 -7.94 0.89 -1.55
N PRO A 87 -9.18 0.52 -1.19
CA PRO A 87 -9.50 0.19 0.19
C PRO A 87 -8.79 -1.11 0.63
N PRO A 88 -8.61 -1.29 1.95
CA PRO A 88 -8.27 -2.59 2.49
C PRO A 88 -9.28 -3.64 2.03
N LYS A 89 -8.82 -4.88 1.88
CA LYS A 89 -9.67 -6.02 1.55
C LYS A 89 -9.12 -7.23 2.24
N PHE A 90 -10.01 -8.02 2.82
CA PHE A 90 -9.63 -9.29 3.41
C PHE A 90 -10.82 -10.22 3.39
N ASP A 91 -10.57 -11.50 3.09
CA ASP A 91 -11.61 -12.53 3.02
C ASP A 91 -12.75 -12.15 2.05
N GLY A 92 -12.38 -11.67 0.87
CA GLY A 92 -13.33 -11.26 -0.18
C GLY A 92 -14.04 -9.92 0.05
N GLN A 93 -13.90 -9.30 1.22
CA GLN A 93 -14.68 -8.10 1.59
C GLN A 93 -13.86 -6.82 1.45
N ASN A 94 -14.27 -5.92 0.55
CA ASN A 94 -13.69 -4.57 0.44
C ASN A 94 -14.05 -3.72 1.67
N GLY A 95 -13.12 -2.85 2.08
CA GLY A 95 -13.23 -2.02 3.28
C GLY A 95 -12.89 -2.75 4.58
N ARG A 96 -12.80 -4.09 4.56
CA ARG A 96 -12.49 -4.86 5.76
C ARG A 96 -11.01 -4.76 6.11
N VAL A 97 -10.73 -4.21 7.29
CA VAL A 97 -9.39 -4.20 7.89
C VAL A 97 -9.28 -5.43 8.80
N PRO A 98 -8.44 -6.43 8.46
CA PRO A 98 -8.25 -7.59 9.32
C PRO A 98 -7.40 -7.22 10.55
N THR A 99 -7.50 -8.00 11.61
CA THR A 99 -6.56 -7.95 12.73
C THR A 99 -5.22 -8.62 12.37
N ALA A 100 -4.18 -8.35 13.15
CA ALA A 100 -2.88 -9.01 12.96
C ALA A 100 -2.98 -10.54 13.15
N ASP A 101 -3.81 -11.00 14.08
CA ASP A 101 -4.00 -12.43 14.33
C ASP A 101 -4.75 -13.13 13.19
N GLU A 102 -5.75 -12.49 12.59
CA GLU A 102 -6.43 -13.02 11.41
C GLU A 102 -5.49 -13.12 10.21
N VAL A 103 -4.65 -12.10 9.99
CA VAL A 103 -3.63 -12.12 8.94
C VAL A 103 -2.66 -13.28 9.15
N VAL A 104 -2.12 -13.44 10.36
CA VAL A 104 -1.18 -14.54 10.66
C VAL A 104 -1.86 -15.89 10.48
N THR A 105 -3.08 -16.05 10.97
CA THR A 105 -3.84 -17.32 10.86
C THR A 105 -4.07 -17.69 9.39
N TRP A 106 -4.45 -16.71 8.57
CA TRP A 106 -4.63 -16.92 7.13
C TRP A 106 -3.31 -17.30 6.44
N LEU A 107 -2.22 -16.56 6.71
CA LEU A 107 -0.91 -16.86 6.16
C LEU A 107 -0.42 -18.26 6.56
N ASP A 108 -0.69 -18.68 7.81
CA ASP A 108 -0.27 -19.98 8.28
C ASP A 108 -1.06 -21.13 7.63
N SER A 109 -2.32 -20.90 7.30
CA SER A 109 -3.16 -21.84 6.56
C SER A 109 -2.79 -21.98 5.07
N CYS A 110 -2.04 -21.03 4.51
CA CYS A 110 -1.58 -21.12 3.13
C CYS A 110 -0.53 -22.23 2.99
N THR A 111 -0.56 -22.94 1.86
CA THR A 111 0.39 -24.02 1.53
C THR A 111 0.92 -23.89 0.10
N GLY A 112 1.98 -24.64 -0.23
CA GLY A 112 2.56 -24.69 -1.57
C GLY A 112 3.01 -23.33 -2.11
N GLU A 113 2.77 -23.10 -3.40
CA GLU A 113 3.15 -21.87 -4.11
C GLU A 113 2.53 -20.61 -3.49
N ARG A 114 1.29 -20.71 -2.98
CA ARG A 114 0.60 -19.59 -2.34
C ARG A 114 1.35 -19.10 -1.11
N ARG A 115 1.80 -20.03 -0.25
CA ARG A 115 2.58 -19.70 0.94
C ARG A 115 3.93 -19.09 0.55
N ALA A 116 4.62 -19.72 -0.41
CA ALA A 116 5.94 -19.27 -0.86
C ALA A 116 5.89 -17.85 -1.43
N ALA A 117 4.89 -17.54 -2.26
CA ALA A 117 4.72 -16.21 -2.84
C ALA A 117 4.33 -15.14 -1.80
N ALA A 118 3.42 -15.46 -0.87
CA ALA A 118 3.06 -14.55 0.21
C ALA A 118 4.27 -14.26 1.13
N GLU A 119 5.04 -15.29 1.48
CA GLU A 119 6.26 -15.14 2.27
C GLU A 119 7.30 -14.28 1.55
N ASP A 120 7.62 -14.57 0.29
CA ASP A 120 8.59 -13.82 -0.49
C ASP A 120 8.20 -12.33 -0.60
N TYR A 121 6.94 -12.06 -0.93
CA TYR A 121 6.41 -10.69 -1.00
C TYR A 121 6.58 -9.93 0.32
N ILE A 122 6.15 -10.54 1.44
CA ILE A 122 6.23 -9.92 2.77
C ILE A 122 7.68 -9.65 3.16
N ARG A 123 8.57 -10.62 2.94
CA ARG A 123 9.99 -10.52 3.33
C ARG A 123 10.79 -9.57 2.45
N ARG A 124 10.38 -9.33 1.20
CA ARG A 124 11.00 -8.33 0.30
C ARG A 124 10.56 -6.90 0.57
N THR A 125 9.38 -6.72 1.14
CA THR A 125 8.87 -5.38 1.40
C THR A 125 9.83 -4.63 2.36
N PRO A 126 10.11 -3.33 2.15
CA PRO A 126 11.12 -2.61 2.91
C PRO A 126 10.97 -2.71 4.43
N ALA A 127 12.08 -2.98 5.11
CA ALA A 127 12.12 -3.31 6.54
C ALA A 127 11.66 -2.17 7.46
N HIS A 128 11.81 -0.90 7.02
CA HIS A 128 11.36 0.25 7.79
C HIS A 128 9.83 0.45 7.78
N ILE A 129 9.09 -0.28 6.92
CA ILE A 129 7.62 -0.30 6.95
C ILE A 129 7.16 -1.23 8.08
N ASP A 130 7.52 -0.88 9.31
CA ASP A 130 7.30 -1.66 10.52
C ASP A 130 5.87 -1.48 11.03
N THR A 131 4.99 -2.36 10.60
CA THR A 131 3.57 -2.38 11.01
C THR A 131 3.32 -3.44 12.09
N LEU A 132 2.22 -3.30 12.84
CA LEU A 132 1.79 -4.33 13.80
C LEU A 132 1.64 -5.71 13.13
N TYR A 133 1.17 -5.75 11.89
CA TYR A 133 1.10 -6.99 11.10
C TYR A 133 2.47 -7.61 10.87
N ARG A 134 3.49 -6.81 10.47
CA ARG A 134 4.86 -7.33 10.27
C ARG A 134 5.41 -7.94 11.54
N ARG A 135 5.31 -7.24 12.67
CA ARG A 135 5.81 -7.74 13.96
C ARG A 135 5.16 -9.06 14.34
N ALA A 136 3.85 -9.18 14.14
CA ALA A 136 3.11 -10.42 14.42
C ALA A 136 3.55 -11.56 13.48
N ILE A 137 3.69 -11.28 12.18
CA ILE A 137 4.15 -12.24 11.17
C ILE A 137 5.57 -12.74 11.47
N GLU A 138 6.49 -11.83 11.79
CA GLU A 138 7.87 -12.19 12.16
C GLU A 138 7.90 -13.05 13.43
N THR A 139 7.12 -12.68 14.44
CA THR A 139 7.09 -13.38 15.73
C THR A 139 6.49 -14.78 15.60
N ARG A 140 5.40 -14.93 14.84
CA ARG A 140 4.60 -16.16 14.78
C ARG A 140 5.00 -17.11 13.65
N LEU A 141 5.47 -16.58 12.52
CA LEU A 141 5.84 -17.37 11.33
C LEU A 141 7.35 -17.36 11.04
N GLY A 142 8.13 -16.50 11.70
CA GLY A 142 9.57 -16.39 11.47
C GLY A 142 9.95 -15.69 10.15
N TRP A 143 8.98 -15.10 9.45
CA TRP A 143 9.17 -14.45 8.15
C TRP A 143 9.81 -13.08 8.27
N ARG A 144 11.12 -13.08 8.52
CA ARG A 144 11.92 -11.86 8.69
C ARG A 144 12.27 -11.20 7.35
N PRO A 145 12.39 -9.85 7.30
CA PRO A 145 12.80 -9.15 6.09
C PRO A 145 14.11 -9.70 5.54
N LEU A 146 14.20 -9.79 4.21
CA LEU A 146 15.43 -10.16 3.53
C LEU A 146 16.48 -9.05 3.66
N ARG A 147 17.74 -9.35 3.34
CA ARG A 147 18.82 -8.36 3.40
C ARG A 147 18.52 -7.19 2.46
N GLU A 148 17.99 -7.49 1.28
CA GLU A 148 17.61 -6.53 0.25
C GLU A 148 16.53 -5.56 0.73
N ALA A 149 15.63 -6.01 1.62
CA ALA A 149 14.59 -5.16 2.20
C ALA A 149 15.14 -4.03 3.10
N HIS A 150 16.41 -4.13 3.52
CA HIS A 150 17.10 -3.09 4.28
C HIS A 150 17.86 -2.12 3.36
N VAL A 151 18.13 -2.50 2.11
CA VAL A 151 18.78 -1.64 1.13
C VAL A 151 17.73 -0.73 0.54
N THR A 152 17.50 0.39 1.20
CA THR A 152 16.78 1.51 0.59
C THR A 152 17.68 2.03 -0.52
N GLN A 153 17.40 1.68 -1.79
CA GLN A 153 17.97 2.42 -2.90
C GLN A 153 17.37 3.83 -2.85
N ALA A 154 18.01 4.72 -2.10
CA ALA A 154 17.94 6.13 -2.37
C ALA A 154 18.67 6.33 -3.71
N ARG A 155 17.91 6.48 -4.78
CA ARG A 155 18.37 7.10 -6.01
C ARG A 155 17.78 8.49 -6.07
#